data_AF-A0A9E0ZV89-F1
#
_entry.id   AF-A0A9E0ZV89-F1
#
_cell.length_a   1.000
_cell.length_b   1.000
_cell.length_c   1.000
_cell.angle_alpha   90.00
_cell.angle_beta   90.00
_cell.angle_gamma   90.00
#
_symmetry.space_group_name_H-M   'P 1'
#
loop_
_entity.id
_entity.type
_entity.pdbx_description
1 polymer ?
#
loop_
_entity_poly.entity_id
_entity_poly.type
_entity_poly.pdbx_seq_one_letter_code
_entity_poly.pdbx_strand_id
1 'polypeptide(L)'
;MNDKIPNMDYDADEVIDSFKSKFKWPDKDDVEVVVKPKNLPKKILLSLLTTVIVGAGAYYMMIPALNFKSTDFYTFIFLLIAVFVGSFFLFIGGNKRAESSAYFKKKSVVPIVLVVVILAVMLVGWLVGCTFFRAKDYSNLVTVQESDFSEDFSDIKYDQVPRLDATTSKVLADQQLGSLSEYKSQYVVSSESTQINYQGHPARVAYLEYADVFKWFNNTKNGLPAYMLIDLVSQKVTAVNCIDKFGEGIKYSPTELFNEKLIRHLRFQYPTAIMDTPNFEIDDEGHPYWITPVLDKTIGLFGGTDVKGAIITDALNGESTYLDIDAVRNDKTYNWIDVVYSESLLIQQYNYHGKLSQGFWNSIIFQNDVNVASQGRGNIAMDDDVWVYTGVTSSESDASNFGFIFCNQRTKELRYYKNGGAIESSAQQSAEDAVQNYGYRAIFPILLDIEEQPTYFMSLYGDSYTVKGYALVNLDDKTVVGTGLLDVEKSDAGALNAAVENYIAALKAKNIVDASADADDYKVDSDEDTIIDENGEDAAKLNTV
;
A
#
# COMPACT_ATOMS: atom_id res chain seq x y z
N MET A 1 108.87 19.94 3.98
CA MET A 1 108.72 21.37 3.61
C MET A 1 107.57 21.47 2.64
N ASN A 2 106.52 22.18 3.04
CA ASN A 2 105.31 22.55 2.30
C ASN A 2 104.51 21.44 1.63
N ASP A 3 103.63 20.84 2.45
CA ASP A 3 102.32 20.36 2.04
C ASP A 3 101.57 21.42 1.23
N LYS A 4 101.31 21.12 -0.05
CA LYS A 4 100.06 21.51 -0.69
C LYS A 4 99.41 20.23 -1.18
N ILE A 5 98.51 19.70 -0.37
CA ILE A 5 97.51 18.74 -0.81
C ILE A 5 96.81 19.39 -2.01
N PRO A 6 96.84 18.80 -3.22
CA PRO A 6 96.07 19.32 -4.31
C PRO A 6 94.60 19.23 -3.91
N ASN A 7 93.93 20.39 -3.90
CA ASN A 7 92.50 20.48 -3.65
C ASN A 7 91.79 19.80 -4.83
N MET A 8 91.57 18.49 -4.71
CA MET A 8 90.68 17.76 -5.58
C MET A 8 89.28 18.15 -5.17
N ASP A 9 88.84 19.28 -5.70
CA ASP A 9 87.45 19.72 -5.66
C ASP A 9 86.67 18.74 -6.53
N TYR A 10 86.39 17.57 -5.96
CA TYR A 10 85.46 16.63 -6.56
C TYR A 10 84.10 17.29 -6.45
N ASP A 11 83.61 17.81 -7.58
CA ASP A 11 82.24 18.25 -7.70
C ASP A 11 81.36 17.02 -7.43
N ALA A 12 80.80 16.96 -6.23
CA ALA A 12 79.98 15.85 -5.78
C ALA A 12 78.80 15.64 -6.73
N ASP A 13 78.33 16.72 -7.37
CA ASP A 13 77.23 16.68 -8.32
C ASP A 13 77.64 15.98 -9.62
N GLU A 14 78.89 16.16 -10.08
CA GLU A 14 79.42 15.48 -11.28
C GLU A 14 79.58 13.96 -11.06
N VAL A 15 80.04 13.56 -9.88
CA VAL A 15 80.16 12.13 -9.51
C VAL A 15 78.79 11.50 -9.37
N ILE A 16 77.84 12.19 -8.73
CA ILE A 16 76.45 11.75 -8.55
C ILE A 16 75.73 11.60 -9.89
N ASP A 17 75.91 12.55 -10.81
CA ASP A 17 75.27 12.50 -12.13
C ASP A 17 75.90 11.46 -13.06
N SER A 18 77.21 11.19 -12.93
CA SER A 18 77.86 10.04 -13.58
C SER A 18 77.33 8.70 -13.05
N PHE A 19 76.94 8.65 -11.77
CA PHE A 19 76.36 7.46 -11.13
C PHE A 19 74.91 7.25 -11.56
N LYS A 20 74.10 8.32 -11.59
CA LYS A 20 72.70 8.30 -12.06
C LYS A 20 72.58 8.00 -13.55
N SER A 21 73.52 8.45 -14.39
CA SER A 21 73.51 8.17 -15.83
C SER A 21 73.89 6.72 -16.17
N LYS A 22 74.72 6.06 -15.33
CA LYS A 22 75.08 4.65 -15.49
C LYS A 22 74.05 3.68 -14.90
N PHE A 23 73.25 4.12 -13.94
CA PHE A 23 72.13 3.35 -13.39
C PHE A 23 70.80 3.97 -13.81
N LYS A 24 70.21 3.41 -14.88
CA LYS A 24 68.82 3.70 -15.22
C LYS A 24 67.91 3.10 -14.14
N TRP A 25 67.65 3.86 -13.08
CA TRP A 25 66.67 3.47 -12.07
C TRP A 25 65.32 3.37 -12.77
N PRO A 26 64.61 2.23 -12.67
CA PRO A 26 63.29 2.11 -13.25
C PRO A 26 62.38 3.18 -12.64
N ASP A 27 61.53 3.79 -13.47
CA ASP A 27 60.60 4.81 -13.00
C ASP A 27 59.70 4.24 -11.88
N LYS A 28 59.17 5.08 -11.00
CA LYS A 28 58.31 4.65 -9.88
C LYS A 28 57.12 3.77 -10.33
N ASP A 29 56.75 3.87 -11.60
CA ASP A 29 55.67 3.11 -12.24
C ASP A 29 56.13 1.74 -12.80
N ASP A 30 57.44 1.51 -12.99
CA ASP A 30 58.01 0.29 -13.57
C ASP A 30 58.25 -0.83 -12.54
N VAL A 31 58.12 -0.54 -11.24
CA VAL A 31 58.33 -1.53 -10.17
C VAL A 31 57.20 -1.47 -9.13
N GLU A 32 55.95 -1.53 -9.57
CA GLU A 32 54.90 -2.03 -8.69
C GLU A 32 55.10 -3.55 -8.49
N VAL A 33 56.01 -3.94 -7.59
CA VAL A 33 56.04 -5.33 -7.11
C VAL A 33 54.79 -5.55 -6.27
N VAL A 34 53.72 -5.96 -6.93
CA VAL A 34 52.49 -6.40 -6.29
C VAL A 34 52.77 -7.73 -5.59
N VAL A 35 53.26 -7.65 -4.35
CA VAL A 35 53.59 -8.83 -3.55
C VAL A 35 52.30 -9.51 -3.10
N LYS A 36 52.12 -10.78 -3.48
CA LYS A 36 50.98 -11.59 -3.03
C LYS A 36 51.04 -11.73 -1.50
N PRO A 37 49.98 -11.36 -0.77
CA PRO A 37 50.00 -11.44 0.68
C PRO A 37 50.10 -12.92 1.14
N LYS A 38 50.89 -13.16 2.18
CA LYS A 38 51.03 -14.48 2.82
C LYS A 38 49.65 -14.99 3.29
N ASN A 39 49.37 -16.27 3.06
CA ASN A 39 48.11 -16.96 3.39
C ASN A 39 46.86 -16.35 2.73
N LEU A 40 46.97 -15.89 1.47
CA LEU A 40 45.84 -15.32 0.72
C LEU A 40 44.55 -16.17 0.75
N PRO A 41 44.56 -17.51 0.56
CA PRO A 41 43.33 -18.31 0.62
C PRO A 41 42.62 -18.20 1.98
N LYS A 42 43.38 -18.21 3.07
CA LYS A 42 42.83 -18.02 4.43
C LYS A 42 42.18 -16.65 4.60
N LYS A 43 42.76 -15.60 4.01
CA LYS A 43 42.22 -14.24 4.07
C LYS A 43 40.94 -14.09 3.27
N ILE A 44 40.88 -14.67 2.07
CA ILE A 44 39.65 -14.70 1.25
C ILE A 44 38.56 -15.48 2.00
N LEU A 45 38.88 -16.65 2.56
CA LEU A 45 37.94 -17.43 3.35
C LEU A 45 37.40 -16.64 4.55
N LEU A 46 38.27 -15.90 5.25
CA LEU A 46 37.87 -15.08 6.38
C LEU A 46 36.96 -13.91 5.95
N SER A 47 37.27 -13.25 4.83
CA SER A 47 36.39 -12.23 4.22
C SER A 47 35.02 -12.79 3.83
N LEU A 48 34.99 -13.98 3.22
CA LEU A 48 33.74 -14.66 2.86
C LEU A 48 32.92 -14.98 4.11
N LEU A 49 33.54 -15.54 5.15
CA LEU A 49 32.87 -15.87 6.40
C LEU A 49 32.32 -14.61 7.10
N THR A 50 33.09 -13.51 7.13
CA THR A 50 32.58 -12.22 7.61
C THR A 50 31.39 -11.73 6.78
N THR A 51 31.45 -11.88 5.45
CA THR A 51 30.36 -11.48 4.54
C THR A 51 29.11 -12.32 4.78
N VAL A 52 29.24 -13.63 5.04
CA VAL A 52 28.11 -14.50 5.36
C VAL A 52 27.47 -14.11 6.70
N ILE A 53 28.27 -13.85 7.74
CA ILE A 53 27.75 -13.46 9.07
C ILE A 53 27.05 -12.11 9.00
N VAL A 54 27.71 -11.09 8.44
CA VAL A 54 27.13 -9.75 8.29
C VAL A 54 25.94 -9.79 7.33
N GLY A 55 26.02 -10.60 6.26
CA GLY A 55 24.96 -10.79 5.30
C GLY A 55 23.73 -11.45 5.89
N ALA A 56 23.89 -12.44 6.77
CA ALA A 56 22.78 -13.04 7.51
C ALA A 56 22.11 -12.02 8.45
N GLY A 57 22.92 -11.22 9.17
CA GLY A 57 22.40 -10.12 9.98
C GLY A 57 21.68 -9.05 9.15
N ALA A 58 22.23 -8.68 8.00
CA ALA A 58 21.61 -7.73 7.08
C ALA A 58 20.31 -8.28 6.47
N TYR A 59 20.27 -9.57 6.11
CA TYR A 59 19.06 -10.23 5.62
C TYR A 59 17.96 -10.25 6.68
N TYR A 60 18.31 -10.53 7.94
CA TYR A 60 17.38 -10.52 9.08
C TYR A 60 16.75 -9.13 9.34
N MET A 61 17.50 -8.06 9.06
CA MET A 61 17.08 -6.68 9.30
C MET A 61 16.39 -6.03 8.09
N MET A 62 16.94 -6.21 6.89
CA MET A 62 16.44 -5.59 5.65
C MET A 62 15.31 -6.39 5.00
N ILE A 63 15.22 -7.70 5.26
CA ILE A 63 14.16 -8.59 4.76
C ILE A 63 13.99 -8.51 3.21
N PRO A 64 15.08 -8.45 2.41
CA PRO A 64 14.95 -8.26 0.97
C PRO A 64 14.37 -9.52 0.31
N ALA A 65 13.52 -9.35 -0.71
CA ALA A 65 13.13 -10.47 -1.54
C ALA A 65 14.34 -10.98 -2.34
N LEU A 66 14.64 -12.27 -2.28
CA LEU A 66 15.68 -12.91 -3.09
C LEU A 66 15.18 -13.13 -4.52
N ASN A 67 14.86 -12.02 -5.20
CA ASN A 67 14.25 -12.00 -6.51
C ASN A 67 14.92 -10.94 -7.38
N PHE A 68 15.38 -11.34 -8.57
CA PHE A 68 16.07 -10.46 -9.51
C PHE A 68 15.17 -9.35 -10.09
N LYS A 69 13.85 -9.45 -9.95
CA LYS A 69 12.90 -8.39 -10.30
C LYS A 69 12.66 -7.38 -9.15
N SER A 70 13.19 -7.65 -7.94
CA SER A 70 13.10 -6.74 -6.79
C SER A 70 14.32 -5.82 -6.74
N THR A 71 14.07 -4.52 -6.58
CA THR A 71 15.14 -3.52 -6.41
C THR A 71 15.94 -3.74 -5.12
N ASP A 72 15.27 -4.16 -4.03
CA ASP A 72 15.90 -4.39 -2.72
C ASP A 72 16.93 -5.53 -2.76
N PHE A 73 16.73 -6.49 -3.65
CA PHE A 73 17.69 -7.56 -3.89
C PHE A 73 19.05 -7.02 -4.34
N TYR A 74 19.05 -6.04 -5.26
CA TYR A 74 20.28 -5.41 -5.74
C TYR A 74 20.96 -4.58 -4.66
N THR A 75 20.17 -3.84 -3.86
CA THR A 75 20.68 -3.13 -2.68
C THR A 75 21.36 -4.09 -1.70
N PHE A 76 20.76 -5.24 -1.45
CA PHE A 76 21.35 -6.29 -0.61
C PHE A 76 22.64 -6.86 -1.23
N ILE A 77 22.68 -7.16 -2.53
CA ILE A 77 23.90 -7.61 -3.20
C ILE A 77 25.02 -6.56 -3.10
N PHE A 78 24.73 -5.28 -3.33
CA PHE A 78 25.72 -4.21 -3.22
C PHE A 78 26.28 -4.10 -1.80
N LEU A 79 25.44 -4.28 -0.78
CA LEU A 79 25.88 -4.35 0.61
C LEU A 79 26.82 -5.55 0.81
N LEU A 80 26.49 -6.74 0.33
CA LEU A 80 27.35 -7.92 0.44
C LEU A 80 28.70 -7.71 -0.24
N ILE A 81 28.72 -7.12 -1.44
CA ILE A 81 29.96 -6.79 -2.14
C ILE A 81 30.78 -5.77 -1.34
N ALA A 82 30.15 -4.72 -0.81
CA ALA A 82 30.83 -3.70 0.00
C ALA A 82 31.46 -4.31 1.27
N VAL A 83 30.73 -5.18 1.97
CA VAL A 83 31.23 -5.90 3.15
C VAL A 83 32.39 -6.83 2.79
N PHE A 84 32.29 -7.56 1.68
CA PHE A 84 33.38 -8.41 1.21
C PHE A 84 34.63 -7.60 0.89
N VAL A 85 34.50 -6.51 0.13
CA VAL A 85 35.60 -5.63 -0.25
C VAL A 85 36.24 -4.98 0.99
N GLY A 86 35.43 -4.46 1.91
CA GLY A 86 35.90 -3.86 3.15
C GLY A 86 36.62 -4.85 4.07
N SER A 87 36.04 -6.04 4.28
CA SER A 87 36.67 -7.09 5.08
C SER A 87 37.96 -7.61 4.43
N PHE A 88 37.98 -7.77 3.11
CA PHE A 88 39.18 -8.15 2.36
C PHE A 88 40.30 -7.13 2.51
N PHE A 89 39.99 -5.83 2.38
CA PHE A 89 40.94 -4.73 2.63
C PHE A 89 41.59 -4.83 4.02
N LEU A 90 40.78 -5.08 5.05
CA LEU A 90 41.23 -5.20 6.43
C LEU A 90 42.12 -6.44 6.63
N PHE A 91 41.70 -7.62 6.16
CA PHE A 91 42.45 -8.88 6.39
C PHE A 91 43.75 -8.98 5.60
N ILE A 92 43.84 -8.34 4.43
CA ILE A 92 45.13 -8.24 3.74
C ILE A 92 46.07 -7.21 4.36
N GLY A 93 45.58 -6.40 5.30
CA GLY A 93 46.34 -5.36 5.98
C GLY A 93 46.53 -4.11 5.12
N GLY A 94 45.56 -3.80 4.26
CA GLY A 94 45.61 -2.64 3.36
C GLY A 94 45.78 -1.30 4.09
N ASN A 95 45.33 -1.21 5.35
CA ASN A 95 45.55 -0.05 6.22
C ASN A 95 46.94 0.00 6.89
N LYS A 96 47.73 -1.09 6.82
CA LYS A 96 48.99 -1.23 7.56
C LYS A 96 50.23 -1.35 6.67
N ARG A 97 50.09 -1.73 5.39
CA ARG A 97 51.21 -1.97 4.47
C ARG A 97 50.92 -1.40 3.09
N ALA A 98 51.84 -0.60 2.56
CA ALA A 98 51.72 -0.01 1.22
C ALA A 98 51.63 -1.09 0.12
N GLU A 99 52.42 -2.16 0.22
CA GLU A 99 52.39 -3.31 -0.72
C GLU A 99 51.02 -4.03 -0.71
N SER A 100 50.42 -4.21 0.48
CA SER A 100 49.07 -4.78 0.60
C SER A 100 48.01 -3.86 0.00
N SER A 101 48.17 -2.54 0.15
CA SER A 101 47.26 -1.55 -0.44
C SER A 101 47.33 -1.55 -1.98
N ALA A 102 48.54 -1.65 -2.55
CA ALA A 102 48.72 -1.82 -4.00
C ALA A 102 48.10 -3.14 -4.51
N TYR A 103 48.31 -4.25 -3.78
CA TYR A 103 47.67 -5.53 -4.09
C TYR A 103 46.13 -5.46 -4.02
N PHE A 104 45.57 -4.77 -3.03
CA PHE A 104 44.13 -4.53 -2.92
C PHE A 104 43.62 -3.78 -4.14
N LYS A 105 44.22 -2.63 -4.49
CA LYS A 105 43.78 -1.81 -5.63
C LYS A 105 43.69 -2.63 -6.91
N LYS A 106 44.68 -3.48 -7.19
CA LYS A 106 44.69 -4.36 -8.36
C LYS A 106 43.62 -5.45 -8.32
N LYS A 107 43.31 -6.01 -7.15
CA LYS A 107 42.32 -7.09 -7.00
C LYS A 107 40.88 -6.60 -6.81
N SER A 108 40.69 -5.39 -6.30
CA SER A 108 39.38 -4.74 -6.16
C SER A 108 38.75 -4.36 -7.50
N VAL A 109 39.51 -4.43 -8.60
CA VAL A 109 38.97 -4.32 -9.96
C VAL A 109 37.87 -5.35 -10.21
N VAL A 110 38.02 -6.59 -9.72
CA VAL A 110 37.02 -7.66 -9.94
C VAL A 110 35.64 -7.30 -9.35
N PRO A 111 35.51 -6.98 -8.04
CA PRO A 111 34.22 -6.57 -7.48
C PRO A 111 33.70 -5.26 -8.06
N ILE A 112 34.57 -4.31 -8.46
CA ILE A 112 34.14 -3.09 -9.16
C ILE A 112 33.51 -3.42 -10.51
N VAL A 113 34.17 -4.27 -11.32
CA VAL A 113 33.63 -4.74 -12.60
C VAL A 113 32.29 -5.45 -12.39
N LEU A 114 32.17 -6.28 -11.34
CA LEU A 114 30.90 -6.93 -11.02
C LEU A 114 29.79 -5.92 -10.72
N VAL A 115 30.05 -4.89 -9.91
CA VAL A 115 29.08 -3.82 -9.63
C VAL A 115 28.68 -3.08 -10.92
N VAL A 116 29.65 -2.74 -11.77
CA VAL A 116 29.39 -2.09 -13.06
C VAL A 116 28.52 -2.97 -13.96
N VAL A 117 28.78 -4.28 -14.01
CA VAL A 117 27.97 -5.23 -14.78
C VAL A 117 26.54 -5.30 -14.22
N ILE A 118 26.36 -5.40 -12.90
CA ILE A 118 25.04 -5.41 -12.27
C ILE A 118 24.28 -4.12 -12.60
N LEU A 119 24.93 -2.95 -12.46
CA LEU A 119 24.32 -1.66 -12.81
C LEU A 119 23.96 -1.59 -14.31
N ALA A 120 24.79 -2.13 -15.19
CA ALA A 120 24.48 -2.22 -16.61
C ALA A 120 23.26 -3.11 -16.87
N VAL A 121 23.14 -4.25 -16.18
CA VAL A 121 21.95 -5.13 -16.26
C VAL A 121 20.71 -4.44 -15.75
N MET A 122 20.77 -3.74 -14.62
CA MET A 122 19.65 -2.96 -14.08
C MET A 122 19.23 -1.85 -15.05
N LEU A 123 20.19 -1.13 -15.64
CA LEU A 123 19.93 -0.07 -16.60
C LEU A 123 19.25 -0.62 -17.85
N VAL A 124 19.76 -1.72 -18.41
CA VAL A 124 19.14 -2.38 -19.58
C VAL A 124 17.74 -2.89 -19.23
N GLY A 125 17.57 -3.51 -18.07
CA GLY A 125 16.27 -4.00 -17.59
C GLY A 125 15.23 -2.88 -17.43
N TRP A 126 15.66 -1.72 -16.93
CA TRP A 126 14.83 -0.51 -16.84
C TRP A 126 14.49 0.06 -18.23
N LEU A 127 15.48 0.18 -19.12
CA LEU A 127 15.28 0.70 -20.47
C LEU A 127 14.32 -0.18 -21.29
N VAL A 128 14.46 -1.51 -21.21
CA VAL A 128 13.59 -2.44 -21.94
C VAL A 128 12.15 -2.45 -21.38
N GLY A 129 12.00 -2.15 -20.10
CA GLY A 129 10.72 -2.11 -19.40
C GLY A 129 10.06 -0.73 -19.36
N CYS A 130 10.64 0.33 -19.93
CA CYS A 130 10.05 1.67 -19.79
C CYS A 130 8.82 1.87 -20.68
N THR A 131 7.93 2.77 -20.26
CA THR A 131 6.67 3.09 -20.96
C THR A 131 6.88 3.62 -22.37
N PHE A 132 8.05 4.19 -22.69
CA PHE A 132 8.40 4.65 -24.03
C PHE A 132 8.34 3.52 -25.08
N PHE A 133 8.91 2.36 -24.77
CA PHE A 133 8.91 1.20 -25.68
C PHE A 133 7.71 0.28 -25.47
N ARG A 134 7.10 0.32 -24.27
CA ARG A 134 6.13 -0.67 -23.79
C ARG A 134 4.73 -0.09 -23.52
N ALA A 135 4.40 1.08 -24.06
CA ALA A 135 3.13 1.78 -23.82
C ALA A 135 1.91 0.85 -23.93
N LYS A 136 1.85 0.03 -24.98
CA LYS A 136 0.77 -0.94 -25.22
C LYS A 136 0.71 -2.05 -24.17
N ASP A 137 1.86 -2.55 -23.72
CA ASP A 137 1.90 -3.61 -22.70
C ASP A 137 1.40 -3.04 -21.36
N TYR A 138 1.77 -1.79 -21.05
CA TYR A 138 1.29 -1.09 -19.85
C TYR A 138 -0.21 -0.76 -19.92
N SER A 139 -0.71 -0.31 -21.07
CA SER A 139 -2.14 -0.03 -21.22
C SER A 139 -2.99 -1.30 -21.06
N ASN A 140 -2.45 -2.45 -21.43
CA ASN A 140 -3.13 -3.75 -21.36
C ASN A 140 -3.01 -4.46 -20.01
N LEU A 141 -2.43 -3.82 -18.97
CA LEU A 141 -2.36 -4.41 -17.63
C LEU A 141 -3.73 -4.60 -16.98
N VAL A 142 -4.72 -3.82 -17.41
CA VAL A 142 -6.11 -3.93 -16.99
C VAL A 142 -6.99 -3.89 -18.23
N THR A 143 -8.13 -4.58 -18.16
CA THR A 143 -9.18 -4.51 -19.19
C THR A 143 -10.31 -3.69 -18.62
N VAL A 144 -10.69 -2.63 -19.32
CA VAL A 144 -11.81 -1.78 -18.95
C VAL A 144 -13.08 -2.30 -19.61
N GLN A 145 -14.10 -2.59 -18.80
CA GLN A 145 -15.43 -2.97 -19.26
C GLN A 145 -16.33 -1.74 -19.18
N GLU A 146 -17.02 -1.41 -20.28
CA GLU A 146 -18.05 -0.38 -20.26
C GLU A 146 -19.31 -0.97 -19.61
N SER A 147 -19.81 -0.31 -18.58
CA SER A 147 -20.98 -0.73 -17.79
C SER A 147 -22.04 0.37 -17.77
N ASP A 148 -23.30 -0.02 -17.53
CA ASP A 148 -24.42 0.90 -17.40
C ASP A 148 -24.72 1.13 -15.92
N PHE A 149 -24.71 2.40 -15.49
CA PHE A 149 -24.93 2.76 -14.10
C PHE A 149 -26.35 2.41 -13.65
N SER A 150 -27.34 2.65 -14.50
CA SER A 150 -28.74 2.42 -14.16
C SER A 150 -29.10 0.93 -14.06
N GLU A 151 -28.32 0.04 -14.69
CA GLU A 151 -28.52 -1.41 -14.57
C GLU A 151 -27.79 -1.97 -13.35
N ASP A 152 -26.55 -1.55 -13.09
CA ASP A 152 -25.72 -2.11 -12.01
C ASP A 152 -26.08 -1.55 -10.62
N PHE A 153 -26.68 -0.35 -10.55
CA PHE A 153 -26.97 0.35 -9.29
C PHE A 153 -28.47 0.37 -8.92
N SER A 154 -29.36 -0.21 -9.73
CA SER A 154 -30.81 -0.22 -9.44
C SER A 154 -31.17 -0.97 -8.15
N ASP A 155 -30.32 -1.92 -7.74
CA ASP A 155 -30.59 -2.86 -6.64
C ASP A 155 -29.79 -2.54 -5.36
N ILE A 156 -28.93 -1.50 -5.37
CA ILE A 156 -28.18 -1.10 -4.17
C ILE A 156 -29.15 -0.47 -3.17
N LYS A 157 -29.39 -1.17 -2.07
CA LYS A 157 -30.22 -0.63 -0.99
C LYS A 157 -29.48 0.49 -0.26
N TYR A 158 -30.14 1.64 -0.11
CA TYR A 158 -29.60 2.85 0.52
C TYR A 158 -29.20 2.65 1.98
N ASP A 159 -29.87 1.72 2.67
CA ASP A 159 -29.58 1.34 4.04
C ASP A 159 -28.22 0.64 4.17
N GLN A 160 -27.73 -0.02 3.13
CA GLN A 160 -26.44 -0.73 3.11
C GLN A 160 -25.25 0.16 2.71
N VAL A 161 -25.48 1.45 2.44
CA VAL A 161 -24.42 2.36 1.99
C VAL A 161 -23.45 2.67 3.14
N PRO A 162 -22.13 2.47 2.96
CA PRO A 162 -21.13 2.85 3.96
C PRO A 162 -21.20 4.33 4.34
N ARG A 163 -21.28 4.61 5.64
CA ARG A 163 -21.42 5.94 6.22
C ARG A 163 -20.12 6.44 6.86
N LEU A 164 -19.10 5.60 6.97
CA LEU A 164 -17.85 5.93 7.61
C LEU A 164 -16.67 5.79 6.65
N ASP A 165 -15.75 6.75 6.71
CA ASP A 165 -14.44 6.63 6.10
C ASP A 165 -13.42 6.02 7.08
N ALA A 166 -12.21 5.73 6.58
CA ALA A 166 -11.12 5.18 7.39
C ALA A 166 -10.84 6.00 8.67
N THR A 167 -10.86 7.33 8.55
CA THR A 167 -10.51 8.25 9.63
C THR A 167 -11.57 8.23 10.72
N THR A 168 -12.84 8.34 10.35
CA THR A 168 -13.95 8.29 11.30
C THR A 168 -14.08 6.92 11.94
N SER A 169 -13.95 5.83 11.18
CA SER A 169 -13.96 4.48 11.75
C SER A 169 -12.87 4.30 12.81
N LYS A 170 -11.66 4.82 12.56
CA LYS A 170 -10.57 4.79 13.54
C LYS A 170 -10.93 5.53 14.83
N VAL A 171 -11.52 6.72 14.72
CA VAL A 171 -11.89 7.52 15.90
C VAL A 171 -12.95 6.81 16.74
N LEU A 172 -13.96 6.22 16.11
CA LEU A 172 -14.96 5.41 16.82
C LEU A 172 -14.33 4.19 17.48
N ALA A 173 -13.40 3.52 16.79
CA ALA A 173 -12.68 2.38 17.34
C ALA A 173 -11.80 2.76 18.55
N ASP A 174 -11.11 3.89 18.50
CA ASP A 174 -10.30 4.41 19.62
C ASP A 174 -11.19 4.81 20.82
N GLN A 175 -12.39 5.36 20.57
CA GLN A 175 -13.37 5.64 21.62
C GLN A 175 -13.86 4.35 22.29
N GLN A 176 -14.21 3.35 21.48
CA GLN A 176 -14.64 2.04 22.00
C GLN A 176 -13.53 1.38 22.80
N LEU A 177 -12.30 1.35 22.29
CA LEU A 177 -11.14 0.81 23.01
C LEU A 177 -10.90 1.54 24.34
N GLY A 178 -11.09 2.86 24.37
CA GLY A 178 -10.94 3.67 25.59
C GLY A 178 -11.97 3.36 26.67
N SER A 179 -13.13 2.79 26.30
CA SER A 179 -14.18 2.34 27.23
C SER A 179 -13.85 0.98 27.88
N LEU A 180 -13.03 0.16 27.22
CA LEU A 180 -12.67 -1.19 27.65
C LEU A 180 -11.49 -1.14 28.63
N SER A 181 -11.79 -1.28 29.92
CA SER A 181 -10.81 -1.10 31.00
C SER A 181 -9.61 -2.06 30.95
N GLU A 182 -9.79 -3.26 30.37
CA GLU A 182 -8.78 -4.30 30.24
C GLU A 182 -7.72 -4.02 29.17
N TYR A 183 -8.07 -3.29 28.11
CA TYR A 183 -7.14 -2.93 27.02
C TYR A 183 -6.52 -1.54 27.20
N LYS A 184 -7.12 -0.74 28.07
CA LYS A 184 -6.76 0.65 28.30
C LYS A 184 -5.27 0.82 28.64
N SER A 185 -4.62 1.74 27.92
CA SER A 185 -3.20 2.09 28.09
C SER A 185 -2.19 0.95 27.83
N GLN A 186 -2.63 -0.20 27.34
CA GLN A 186 -1.75 -1.27 26.87
C GLN A 186 -1.70 -1.29 25.34
N TYR A 187 -2.85 -1.04 24.70
CA TYR A 187 -3.02 -1.10 23.26
C TYR A 187 -3.59 0.19 22.70
N VAL A 188 -3.42 0.36 21.39
CA VAL A 188 -4.05 1.38 20.54
C VAL A 188 -4.66 0.69 19.32
N VAL A 189 -5.68 1.27 18.69
CA VAL A 189 -6.18 0.73 17.41
C VAL A 189 -5.18 1.08 16.31
N SER A 190 -4.89 0.16 15.39
CA SER A 190 -4.02 0.46 14.24
C SER A 190 -4.53 1.65 13.43
N SER A 191 -3.63 2.39 12.79
CA SER A 191 -3.99 3.37 11.75
C SER A 191 -4.45 2.70 10.47
N GLU A 192 -3.95 1.49 10.22
CA GLU A 192 -4.30 0.70 9.05
C GLU A 192 -5.53 -0.14 9.36
N SER A 193 -6.51 -0.09 8.47
CA SER A 193 -7.72 -0.87 8.56
C SER A 193 -8.19 -1.26 7.18
N THR A 194 -8.76 -2.46 7.07
CA THR A 194 -9.22 -3.01 5.80
C THR A 194 -10.74 -2.96 5.78
N GLN A 195 -11.31 -2.44 4.70
CA GLN A 195 -12.74 -2.60 4.45
C GLN A 195 -12.97 -3.96 3.81
N ILE A 196 -13.96 -4.69 4.31
CA ILE A 196 -14.33 -6.06 3.92
C ILE A 196 -15.85 -6.12 3.79
N ASN A 197 -16.36 -7.12 3.07
CA ASN A 197 -17.77 -7.47 3.09
C ASN A 197 -18.00 -8.64 4.06
N TYR A 198 -18.29 -8.33 5.31
CA TYR A 198 -18.47 -9.35 6.34
C TYR A 198 -19.94 -9.75 6.42
N GLN A 199 -20.25 -11.01 6.06
CA GLN A 199 -21.60 -11.57 6.11
C GLN A 199 -22.65 -10.75 5.32
N GLY A 200 -22.24 -10.18 4.18
CA GLY A 200 -23.11 -9.35 3.34
C GLY A 200 -23.28 -7.90 3.82
N HIS A 201 -22.51 -7.47 4.83
CA HIS A 201 -22.50 -6.10 5.32
C HIS A 201 -21.11 -5.46 5.17
N PRO A 202 -21.03 -4.21 4.70
CA PRO A 202 -19.75 -3.52 4.62
C PRO A 202 -19.23 -3.21 6.03
N ALA A 203 -18.11 -3.85 6.36
CA ALA A 203 -17.44 -3.68 7.64
C ALA A 203 -15.99 -3.25 7.42
N ARG A 204 -15.37 -2.73 8.47
CA ARG A 204 -13.95 -2.43 8.50
C ARG A 204 -13.32 -3.10 9.70
N VAL A 205 -12.22 -3.79 9.48
CA VAL A 205 -11.47 -4.49 10.52
C VAL A 205 -10.16 -3.78 10.80
N ALA A 206 -9.86 -3.59 12.07
CA ALA A 206 -8.62 -2.97 12.54
C ALA A 206 -8.04 -3.79 13.69
N TYR A 207 -6.81 -4.27 13.52
CA TYR A 207 -6.10 -4.97 14.58
C TYR A 207 -5.58 -3.98 15.64
N LEU A 208 -5.34 -4.48 16.85
CA LEU A 208 -4.73 -3.68 17.91
C LEU A 208 -3.21 -3.60 17.75
N GLU A 209 -2.61 -2.56 18.28
CA GLU A 209 -1.16 -2.39 18.35
C GLU A 209 -0.73 -2.13 19.79
N TYR A 210 0.49 -2.52 20.15
CA TYR A 210 1.04 -2.15 21.44
C TYR A 210 1.28 -0.65 21.50
N ALA A 211 0.87 0.00 22.59
CA ALA A 211 1.01 1.45 22.72
C ALA A 211 2.48 1.92 22.72
N ASP A 212 3.41 1.07 23.17
CA ASP A 212 4.85 1.29 23.07
C ASP A 212 5.65 -0.03 23.19
N VAL A 213 6.98 0.05 23.04
CA VAL A 213 7.89 -1.11 23.10
C VAL A 213 7.93 -1.79 24.48
N PHE A 214 7.74 -1.06 25.58
CA PHE A 214 7.65 -1.67 26.91
C PHE A 214 6.33 -2.44 27.08
N LYS A 215 5.23 -1.93 26.50
CA LYS A 215 3.95 -2.65 26.44
C LYS A 215 4.05 -3.91 25.60
N TRP A 216 4.73 -3.84 24.46
CA TRP A 216 5.06 -5.02 23.66
C TRP A 216 5.79 -6.07 24.51
N PHE A 217 6.89 -5.71 25.19
CA PHE A 217 7.69 -6.65 25.99
C PHE A 217 6.87 -7.36 27.07
N ASN A 218 5.91 -6.66 27.69
CA ASN A 218 5.08 -7.21 28.76
C ASN A 218 3.96 -8.14 28.25
N ASN A 219 3.49 -7.95 27.01
CA ASN A 219 2.25 -8.57 26.52
C ASN A 219 2.44 -9.51 25.32
N THR A 220 3.54 -9.41 24.56
CA THR A 220 3.81 -10.20 23.33
C THR A 220 3.65 -11.71 23.50
N LYS A 221 3.86 -12.25 24.71
CA LYS A 221 3.65 -13.69 24.99
C LYS A 221 2.24 -14.18 24.68
N ASN A 222 1.24 -13.31 24.86
CA ASN A 222 -0.16 -13.62 24.61
C ASN A 222 -0.63 -13.12 23.24
N GLY A 223 0.23 -12.42 22.50
CA GLY A 223 -0.14 -11.70 21.27
C GLY A 223 -1.02 -10.48 21.52
N LEU A 224 -1.66 -9.99 20.46
CA LEU A 224 -2.69 -8.96 20.55
C LEU A 224 -4.02 -9.61 20.94
N PRO A 225 -4.71 -9.13 21.99
CA PRO A 225 -5.82 -9.86 22.59
C PRO A 225 -7.13 -9.78 21.78
N ALA A 226 -7.26 -8.79 20.91
CA ALA A 226 -8.50 -8.50 20.20
C ALA A 226 -8.21 -7.75 18.89
N TYR A 227 -9.24 -7.63 18.06
CA TYR A 227 -9.33 -6.67 16.96
C TYR A 227 -10.67 -5.92 17.04
N MET A 228 -10.77 -4.80 16.33
CA MET A 228 -11.98 -3.98 16.24
C MET A 228 -12.69 -4.31 14.93
N LEU A 229 -13.98 -4.65 15.03
CA LEU A 229 -14.91 -4.76 13.92
C LEU A 229 -15.79 -3.52 13.92
N ILE A 230 -15.74 -2.74 12.85
CA ILE A 230 -16.52 -1.51 12.67
C ILE A 230 -17.54 -1.75 11.57
N ASP A 231 -18.81 -1.70 11.91
CA ASP A 231 -19.89 -1.69 10.94
C ASP A 231 -19.98 -0.30 10.30
N LEU A 232 -19.87 -0.24 8.97
CA LEU A 232 -19.83 1.04 8.24
C LEU A 232 -21.21 1.66 8.07
N VAL A 233 -22.30 0.91 8.29
CA VAL A 233 -23.68 1.35 8.18
C VAL A 233 -24.21 1.79 9.55
N SER A 234 -24.19 0.88 10.53
CA SER A 234 -24.73 1.16 11.88
C SER A 234 -23.77 2.00 12.72
N GLN A 235 -22.53 2.19 12.27
CA GLN A 235 -21.45 2.89 12.98
C GLN A 235 -21.07 2.23 14.32
N LYS A 236 -21.56 1.02 14.58
CA LYS A 236 -21.24 0.25 15.78
C LYS A 236 -19.82 -0.30 15.69
N VAL A 237 -19.12 -0.23 16.82
CA VAL A 237 -17.78 -0.80 16.96
C VAL A 237 -17.81 -1.92 18.00
N THR A 238 -17.42 -3.12 17.58
CA THR A 238 -17.31 -4.30 18.43
C THR A 238 -15.84 -4.66 18.59
N ALA A 239 -15.38 -4.86 19.83
CA ALA A 239 -14.06 -5.43 20.09
C ALA A 239 -14.18 -6.95 20.18
N VAL A 240 -13.63 -7.67 19.22
CA VAL A 240 -13.68 -9.14 19.21
C VAL A 240 -12.48 -9.69 19.95
N ASN A 241 -12.73 -10.25 21.14
CA ASN A 241 -11.69 -10.84 21.97
C ASN A 241 -11.25 -12.20 21.40
N CYS A 242 -10.03 -12.24 20.85
CA CYS A 242 -9.47 -13.43 20.22
C CYS A 242 -9.17 -14.54 21.23
N ILE A 243 -8.79 -14.18 22.45
CA ILE A 243 -8.46 -15.15 23.50
C ILE A 243 -9.73 -15.91 23.91
N ASP A 244 -10.84 -15.22 24.08
CA ASP A 244 -12.10 -15.84 24.49
C ASP A 244 -12.73 -16.65 23.35
N LYS A 245 -12.67 -16.13 22.11
CA LYS A 245 -13.29 -16.76 20.93
C LYS A 245 -12.46 -17.90 20.34
N PHE A 246 -11.14 -17.76 20.27
CA PHE A 246 -10.24 -18.69 19.57
C PHE A 246 -9.21 -19.36 20.49
N GLY A 247 -9.14 -18.97 21.77
CA GLY A 247 -8.23 -19.54 22.77
C GLY A 247 -6.84 -18.90 22.79
N GLU A 248 -6.47 -18.10 21.78
CA GLU A 248 -5.19 -17.42 21.67
C GLU A 248 -5.34 -16.03 21.03
N GLY A 249 -4.44 -15.10 21.35
CA GLY A 249 -4.36 -13.79 20.70
C GLY A 249 -3.62 -13.85 19.36
N ILE A 250 -3.65 -12.75 18.61
CA ILE A 250 -2.91 -12.58 17.35
C ILE A 250 -1.42 -12.53 17.65
N LYS A 251 -0.69 -13.62 17.37
CA LYS A 251 0.76 -13.73 17.67
C LYS A 251 1.65 -13.21 16.55
N TYR A 252 1.13 -13.12 15.33
CA TYR A 252 1.87 -12.62 14.18
C TYR A 252 1.20 -11.36 13.67
N SER A 253 1.94 -10.26 13.61
CA SER A 253 1.42 -8.99 13.08
C SER A 253 2.55 -8.12 12.52
N PRO A 254 2.22 -7.05 11.76
CA PRO A 254 3.19 -6.05 11.32
C PRO A 254 3.92 -5.33 12.47
N THR A 255 3.28 -5.25 13.66
CA THR A 255 3.79 -4.52 14.84
C THR A 255 4.60 -5.39 15.79
N GLU A 256 4.54 -6.71 15.65
CA GLU A 256 5.43 -7.62 16.36
C GLU A 256 6.91 -7.41 16.00
N LEU A 257 7.79 -7.84 16.91
CA LEU A 257 9.23 -7.79 16.71
C LEU A 257 9.79 -9.19 16.43
N PHE A 258 11.06 -9.25 16.02
CA PHE A 258 11.77 -10.51 15.80
C PHE A 258 11.00 -11.52 14.91
N ASN A 259 10.89 -12.78 15.29
CA ASN A 259 10.40 -13.81 14.37
C ASN A 259 8.87 -13.76 14.20
N GLU A 260 8.18 -13.18 15.18
CA GLU A 260 6.75 -12.95 15.23
C GLU A 260 6.33 -11.77 14.33
N LYS A 261 7.27 -10.90 13.96
CA LYS A 261 7.04 -9.86 12.94
C LYS A 261 6.61 -10.51 11.63
N LEU A 262 5.36 -10.27 11.23
CA LEU A 262 4.71 -10.91 10.09
C LEU A 262 5.58 -10.91 8.82
N ILE A 263 6.05 -9.73 8.39
CA ILE A 263 6.87 -9.63 7.16
C ILE A 263 8.15 -10.46 7.23
N ARG A 264 8.75 -10.61 8.42
CA ARG A 264 9.94 -11.46 8.61
C ARG A 264 9.59 -12.94 8.57
N HIS A 265 8.54 -13.31 9.30
CA HIS A 265 7.99 -14.67 9.30
C HIS A 265 7.73 -15.15 7.88
N LEU A 266 7.00 -14.36 7.10
CA LEU A 266 6.69 -14.64 5.70
C LEU A 266 7.93 -14.66 4.82
N ARG A 267 8.90 -13.76 5.03
CA ARG A 267 10.15 -13.76 4.24
C ARG A 267 10.95 -15.05 4.42
N PHE A 268 10.94 -15.66 5.60
CA PHE A 268 11.65 -16.91 5.83
C PHE A 268 10.93 -18.12 5.22
N GLN A 269 9.61 -18.09 5.14
CA GLN A 269 8.82 -19.11 4.45
C GLN A 269 8.88 -18.95 2.91
N TYR A 270 8.84 -17.70 2.43
CA TYR A 270 8.77 -17.33 1.01
C TYR A 270 9.91 -16.37 0.61
N PRO A 271 11.18 -16.84 0.58
CA PRO A 271 12.35 -15.98 0.42
C PRO A 271 12.40 -15.23 -0.92
N THR A 272 11.80 -15.77 -1.98
CA THR A 272 11.83 -15.19 -3.34
C THR A 272 10.57 -14.38 -3.70
N ALA A 273 9.55 -14.37 -2.84
CA ALA A 273 8.30 -13.66 -3.08
C ALA A 273 8.48 -12.14 -2.98
N ILE A 274 8.03 -11.38 -3.97
CA ILE A 274 7.92 -9.92 -3.83
C ILE A 274 6.58 -9.69 -3.13
N MET A 275 6.60 -9.40 -1.83
CA MET A 275 5.38 -9.21 -1.05
C MET A 275 5.00 -7.75 -1.04
N ASP A 276 3.70 -7.46 -1.16
CA ASP A 276 3.13 -6.14 -0.87
C ASP A 276 2.73 -6.04 0.60
N THR A 277 2.14 -4.91 1.00
CA THR A 277 1.57 -4.72 2.34
C THR A 277 0.49 -5.78 2.63
N PRO A 278 0.57 -6.50 3.76
CA PRO A 278 -0.48 -7.42 4.21
C PRO A 278 -1.76 -6.68 4.60
N ASN A 279 -2.90 -7.19 4.18
CA ASN A 279 -4.21 -6.72 4.62
C ASN A 279 -4.69 -7.59 5.80
N PHE A 280 -5.21 -6.95 6.84
CA PHE A 280 -5.86 -7.66 7.94
C PHE A 280 -7.31 -7.93 7.54
N GLU A 281 -7.72 -9.19 7.50
CA GLU A 281 -9.08 -9.61 7.12
C GLU A 281 -9.57 -10.67 8.08
N ILE A 282 -10.88 -10.93 8.09
CA ILE A 282 -11.50 -11.99 8.87
C ILE A 282 -12.33 -12.86 7.93
N ASP A 283 -12.40 -14.16 8.19
CA ASP A 283 -13.37 -15.03 7.50
C ASP A 283 -14.80 -14.80 8.03
N ASP A 284 -15.77 -15.52 7.47
CA ASP A 284 -17.19 -15.40 7.84
C ASP A 284 -17.48 -15.82 9.30
N GLU A 285 -16.60 -16.62 9.90
CA GLU A 285 -16.64 -16.98 11.33
C GLU A 285 -15.95 -15.95 12.23
N GLY A 286 -15.28 -14.95 11.64
CA GLY A 286 -14.54 -13.89 12.31
C GLY A 286 -13.12 -14.28 12.72
N HIS A 287 -12.57 -15.38 12.21
CA HIS A 287 -11.19 -15.79 12.47
C HIS A 287 -10.21 -14.86 11.72
N PRO A 288 -9.18 -14.32 12.40
CA PRO A 288 -8.32 -13.31 11.80
C PRO A 288 -7.20 -13.89 10.92
N TYR A 289 -7.04 -13.30 9.74
CA TYR A 289 -5.99 -13.63 8.78
C TYR A 289 -5.23 -12.39 8.29
N TRP A 290 -3.99 -12.63 7.86
CA TRP A 290 -3.23 -11.70 7.04
C TRP A 290 -3.21 -12.18 5.60
N ILE A 291 -3.78 -11.38 4.71
CA ILE A 291 -3.75 -11.61 3.27
C ILE A 291 -2.59 -10.80 2.71
N THR A 292 -1.49 -11.48 2.37
CA THR A 292 -0.28 -10.81 1.84
C THR A 292 -0.17 -11.00 0.33
N PRO A 293 -0.40 -9.96 -0.47
CA PRO A 293 -0.29 -10.07 -1.92
C PRO A 293 1.14 -10.38 -2.33
N VAL A 294 1.29 -11.29 -3.28
CA VAL A 294 2.57 -11.59 -3.91
C VAL A 294 2.58 -11.03 -5.31
N LEU A 295 3.51 -10.11 -5.55
CA LEU A 295 3.66 -9.35 -6.77
C LEU A 295 4.60 -10.04 -7.77
N ASP A 296 4.41 -9.72 -9.05
CA ASP A 296 5.38 -9.92 -10.12
C ASP A 296 5.57 -8.63 -10.94
N LYS A 297 6.69 -8.55 -11.65
CA LYS A 297 6.95 -7.52 -12.67
C LYS A 297 6.76 -8.14 -14.05
N THR A 298 5.63 -7.85 -14.68
CA THR A 298 5.21 -8.49 -15.94
C THR A 298 5.83 -7.85 -17.19
N ILE A 299 6.31 -6.60 -17.08
CA ILE A 299 6.87 -5.84 -18.20
C ILE A 299 8.35 -5.53 -17.92
N GLY A 300 9.23 -6.16 -18.71
CA GLY A 300 10.68 -6.02 -18.54
C GLY A 300 11.17 -6.57 -17.19
N LEU A 301 12.16 -5.89 -16.59
CA LEU A 301 12.75 -6.35 -15.33
C LEU A 301 12.05 -5.79 -14.08
N PHE A 302 11.52 -4.56 -14.17
CA PHE A 302 11.00 -3.80 -13.03
C PHE A 302 9.59 -3.24 -13.24
N GLY A 303 9.04 -3.35 -14.45
CA GLY A 303 7.78 -2.73 -14.86
C GLY A 303 6.58 -3.66 -14.79
N GLY A 304 5.38 -3.09 -14.99
CA GLY A 304 4.13 -3.84 -15.01
C GLY A 304 3.87 -4.62 -13.73
N THR A 305 3.94 -3.95 -12.58
CA THR A 305 3.59 -4.58 -11.30
C THR A 305 2.18 -5.16 -11.38
N ASP A 306 2.03 -6.41 -11.01
CA ASP A 306 0.74 -7.07 -10.89
C ASP A 306 0.77 -8.12 -9.79
N VAL A 307 -0.39 -8.52 -9.28
CA VAL A 307 -0.49 -9.60 -8.29
C VAL A 307 -0.51 -10.95 -9.00
N LYS A 308 0.37 -11.86 -8.58
CA LYS A 308 0.42 -13.26 -9.07
C LYS A 308 -0.22 -14.27 -8.10
N GLY A 309 -0.50 -13.87 -6.88
CA GLY A 309 -1.10 -14.70 -5.85
C GLY A 309 -1.15 -14.01 -4.50
N ALA A 310 -1.63 -14.71 -3.49
CA ALA A 310 -1.68 -14.22 -2.12
C ALA A 310 -1.16 -15.29 -1.15
N ILE A 311 -0.48 -14.87 -0.09
CA ILE A 311 -0.14 -15.73 1.04
C ILE A 311 -1.18 -15.45 2.12
N ILE A 312 -2.04 -16.42 2.39
CA ILE A 312 -2.97 -16.39 3.52
C ILE A 312 -2.20 -16.86 4.74
N THR A 313 -2.20 -16.05 5.80
CA THR A 313 -1.53 -16.41 7.06
C THR A 313 -2.50 -16.30 8.20
N ASP A 314 -2.69 -17.39 8.94
CA ASP A 314 -3.44 -17.39 10.19
C ASP A 314 -2.74 -16.45 11.19
N ALA A 315 -3.46 -15.44 11.67
CA ALA A 315 -2.88 -14.40 12.52
C ALA A 315 -2.53 -14.91 13.93
N LEU A 316 -3.17 -15.99 14.38
CA LEU A 316 -2.98 -16.58 15.71
C LEU A 316 -1.77 -17.50 15.76
N ASN A 317 -1.63 -18.41 14.79
CA ASN A 317 -0.58 -19.45 14.82
C ASN A 317 0.54 -19.23 13.77
N GLY A 318 0.33 -18.36 12.78
CA GLY A 318 1.32 -18.02 11.75
C GLY A 318 1.48 -19.08 10.65
N GLU A 319 0.62 -20.09 10.57
CA GLU A 319 0.60 -21.00 9.43
C GLU A 319 0.23 -20.23 8.16
N SER A 320 1.04 -20.41 7.10
CA SER A 320 0.90 -19.65 5.87
C SER A 320 0.75 -20.55 4.65
N THR A 321 -0.26 -20.28 3.83
CA THR A 321 -0.49 -20.99 2.56
C THR A 321 -0.46 -20.01 1.39
N TYR A 322 0.33 -20.32 0.36
CA TYR A 322 0.33 -19.57 -0.90
C TYR A 322 -0.78 -20.08 -1.82
N LEU A 323 -1.56 -19.15 -2.36
CA LEU A 323 -2.54 -19.37 -3.41
C LEU A 323 -2.15 -18.59 -4.66
N ASP A 324 -2.34 -19.24 -5.81
CA ASP A 324 -2.29 -18.53 -7.09
C ASP A 324 -3.47 -17.57 -7.21
N ILE A 325 -3.27 -16.45 -7.90
CA ILE A 325 -4.30 -15.43 -8.01
C ILE A 325 -5.58 -15.97 -8.66
N ASP A 326 -5.47 -16.88 -9.62
CA ASP A 326 -6.64 -17.45 -10.28
C ASP A 326 -7.48 -18.31 -9.32
N ALA A 327 -6.85 -18.92 -8.30
CA ALA A 327 -7.58 -19.64 -7.26
C ALA A 327 -8.35 -18.66 -6.36
N VAL A 328 -7.71 -17.57 -5.94
CA VAL A 328 -8.36 -16.55 -5.10
C VAL A 328 -9.56 -15.90 -5.80
N ARG A 329 -9.49 -15.72 -7.12
CA ARG A 329 -10.58 -15.13 -7.91
C ARG A 329 -11.76 -16.06 -8.15
N ASN A 330 -11.49 -17.34 -8.41
CA ASN A 330 -12.50 -18.24 -9.00
C ASN A 330 -12.97 -19.34 -8.05
N ASP A 331 -12.22 -19.66 -6.99
CA ASP A 331 -12.62 -20.68 -6.03
C ASP A 331 -13.47 -20.06 -4.92
N LYS A 332 -14.70 -20.57 -4.79
CA LYS A 332 -15.69 -20.08 -3.83
C LYS A 332 -15.25 -20.23 -2.38
N THR A 333 -14.32 -21.13 -2.08
CA THR A 333 -13.78 -21.28 -0.71
C THR A 333 -13.00 -20.05 -0.23
N TYR A 334 -12.62 -19.16 -1.14
CA TYR A 334 -11.84 -17.96 -0.86
C TYR A 334 -12.63 -16.66 -1.13
N ASN A 335 -13.97 -16.75 -1.24
CA ASN A 335 -14.81 -15.57 -1.48
C ASN A 335 -14.77 -14.56 -0.31
N TRP A 336 -14.54 -15.03 0.92
CA TRP A 336 -14.39 -14.16 2.10
C TRP A 336 -13.15 -13.24 2.03
N ILE A 337 -12.22 -13.45 1.09
CA ILE A 337 -11.04 -12.61 0.91
C ILE A 337 -11.41 -11.41 0.05
N ASP A 338 -11.61 -10.24 0.64
CA ASP A 338 -12.03 -9.06 -0.11
C ASP A 338 -10.85 -8.33 -0.76
N VAL A 339 -9.69 -8.27 -0.09
CA VAL A 339 -8.62 -7.33 -0.46
C VAL A 339 -7.29 -8.02 -0.76
N VAL A 340 -7.04 -8.22 -2.04
CA VAL A 340 -5.75 -8.73 -2.56
C VAL A 340 -5.00 -7.67 -3.36
N TYR A 341 -5.73 -6.86 -4.11
CA TYR A 341 -5.21 -5.76 -4.89
C TYR A 341 -5.31 -4.47 -4.08
N SER A 342 -4.17 -3.82 -3.85
CA SER A 342 -4.18 -2.51 -3.22
C SER A 342 -4.83 -1.48 -4.15
N GLU A 343 -5.57 -0.54 -3.55
CA GLU A 343 -6.22 0.54 -4.28
C GLU A 343 -5.21 1.33 -5.14
N SER A 344 -3.99 1.52 -4.60
CA SER A 344 -2.93 2.24 -5.29
C SER A 344 -2.49 1.54 -6.58
N LEU A 345 -2.43 0.20 -6.57
CA LEU A 345 -2.05 -0.62 -7.72
C LEU A 345 -3.14 -0.58 -8.80
N LEU A 346 -4.41 -0.76 -8.42
CA LEU A 346 -5.55 -0.73 -9.35
C LEU A 346 -5.62 0.62 -10.07
N ILE A 347 -5.58 1.72 -9.30
CA ILE A 347 -5.60 3.08 -9.87
C ILE A 347 -4.36 3.36 -10.73
N GLN A 348 -3.19 2.85 -10.35
CA GLN A 348 -1.99 2.98 -11.18
C GLN A 348 -2.17 2.26 -12.53
N GLN A 349 -2.71 1.04 -12.53
CA GLN A 349 -2.95 0.27 -13.74
C GLN A 349 -4.01 0.91 -14.64
N TYR A 350 -5.10 1.45 -14.07
CA TYR A 350 -6.05 2.26 -14.82
C TYR A 350 -5.40 3.49 -15.44
N ASN A 351 -4.59 4.22 -14.68
CA ASN A 351 -3.87 5.39 -15.19
C ASN A 351 -2.89 5.02 -16.32
N TYR A 352 -2.31 3.81 -16.32
CA TYR A 352 -1.55 3.32 -17.46
C TYR A 352 -2.44 3.07 -18.67
N HIS A 353 -3.60 2.44 -18.50
CA HIS A 353 -4.59 2.28 -19.56
C HIS A 353 -4.98 3.64 -20.16
N GLY A 354 -5.55 4.54 -19.34
CA GLY A 354 -6.04 5.83 -19.83
C GLY A 354 -4.96 6.75 -20.41
N LYS A 355 -3.72 6.72 -19.92
CA LYS A 355 -2.62 7.51 -20.49
C LYS A 355 -2.02 6.91 -21.76
N LEU A 356 -1.85 5.59 -21.80
CA LEU A 356 -0.98 4.93 -22.78
C LEU A 356 -1.74 4.18 -23.89
N SER A 357 -3.08 4.11 -23.84
CA SER A 357 -3.89 3.44 -24.87
C SER A 357 -3.64 3.97 -26.29
N GLN A 358 -3.40 5.28 -26.44
CA GLN A 358 -3.04 5.91 -27.73
C GLN A 358 -1.51 6.01 -27.95
N GLY A 359 -0.72 5.34 -27.12
CA GLY A 359 0.74 5.33 -27.19
C GLY A 359 1.43 6.46 -26.40
N PHE A 360 2.73 6.28 -26.15
CA PHE A 360 3.53 7.15 -25.29
C PHE A 360 3.57 8.62 -25.75
N TRP A 361 3.74 8.87 -27.05
CA TRP A 361 3.81 10.25 -27.54
C TRP A 361 2.48 10.99 -27.42
N ASN A 362 1.36 10.27 -27.56
CA ASN A 362 0.05 10.84 -27.28
C ASN A 362 -0.07 11.25 -25.81
N SER A 363 0.38 10.40 -24.88
CA SER A 363 0.29 10.68 -23.45
C SER A 363 1.06 11.92 -22.97
N ILE A 364 1.97 12.47 -23.78
CA ILE A 364 2.82 13.62 -23.41
C ILE A 364 2.52 14.84 -24.28
N ILE A 365 2.50 14.69 -25.61
CA ILE A 365 2.50 15.80 -26.55
C ILE A 365 1.10 16.17 -27.00
N PHE A 366 0.30 15.17 -27.39
CA PHE A 366 -0.97 15.40 -28.08
C PHE A 366 -2.18 15.33 -27.15
N GLN A 367 -2.08 14.53 -26.10
CA GLN A 367 -3.04 14.36 -25.01
C GLN A 367 -4.50 14.10 -25.45
N ASN A 368 -4.70 13.51 -26.64
CA ASN A 368 -6.03 13.13 -27.10
C ASN A 368 -6.53 11.92 -26.30
N ASP A 369 -7.75 11.99 -25.77
CA ASP A 369 -8.41 10.91 -25.02
C ASP A 369 -7.56 10.36 -23.85
N VAL A 370 -6.79 11.23 -23.19
CA VAL A 370 -6.00 10.86 -22.01
C VAL A 370 -6.86 10.99 -20.76
N ASN A 371 -7.37 9.85 -20.32
CA ASN A 371 -8.21 9.75 -19.13
C ASN A 371 -7.37 9.30 -17.93
N VAL A 372 -7.61 9.90 -16.78
CA VAL A 372 -6.93 9.57 -15.52
C VAL A 372 -7.93 9.52 -14.38
N ALA A 373 -7.63 8.75 -13.34
CA ALA A 373 -8.42 8.77 -12.13
C ALA A 373 -8.39 10.17 -11.49
N SER A 374 -9.52 10.57 -10.90
CA SER A 374 -9.70 11.84 -10.21
C SER A 374 -8.86 11.91 -8.93
N GLN A 375 -8.91 13.05 -8.24
CA GLN A 375 -8.26 13.19 -6.93
C GLN A 375 -9.19 12.65 -5.84
N GLY A 376 -8.77 11.56 -5.21
CA GLY A 376 -9.53 10.89 -4.15
C GLY A 376 -10.08 9.55 -4.63
N ARG A 377 -10.59 8.77 -3.68
CA ARG A 377 -11.16 7.45 -3.89
C ARG A 377 -11.97 7.05 -2.66
N GLY A 378 -12.93 6.16 -2.86
CA GLY A 378 -13.66 5.50 -1.78
C GLY A 378 -13.81 4.02 -2.07
N ASN A 379 -14.38 3.30 -1.10
CA ASN A 379 -14.61 1.86 -1.20
C ASN A 379 -16.08 1.55 -0.97
N ILE A 380 -16.64 0.67 -1.79
CA ILE A 380 -18.01 0.18 -1.67
C ILE A 380 -18.01 -1.35 -1.68
N ALA A 381 -18.92 -1.97 -0.92
CA ALA A 381 -19.17 -3.40 -1.05
C ALA A 381 -20.26 -3.62 -2.11
N MET A 382 -19.98 -4.47 -3.10
CA MET A 382 -20.88 -4.80 -4.19
C MET A 382 -20.56 -6.21 -4.70
N ASP A 383 -21.59 -7.00 -5.02
CA ASP A 383 -21.44 -8.38 -5.52
C ASP A 383 -20.62 -9.29 -4.58
N ASP A 384 -20.75 -9.10 -3.27
CA ASP A 384 -19.99 -9.83 -2.25
C ASP A 384 -18.46 -9.55 -2.27
N ASP A 385 -18.05 -8.42 -2.86
CA ASP A 385 -16.65 -7.98 -2.93
C ASP A 385 -16.51 -6.51 -2.56
N VAL A 386 -15.29 -6.09 -2.23
CA VAL A 386 -14.94 -4.68 -2.07
C VAL A 386 -14.38 -4.09 -3.37
N TRP A 387 -14.94 -2.95 -3.75
CA TRP A 387 -14.59 -2.20 -4.95
C TRP A 387 -14.07 -0.82 -4.59
N VAL A 388 -12.95 -0.45 -5.19
CA VAL A 388 -12.43 0.92 -5.15
C VAL A 388 -13.12 1.71 -6.25
N TYR A 389 -13.66 2.87 -5.92
CA TYR A 389 -14.26 3.75 -6.90
C TYR A 389 -13.63 5.14 -6.89
N THR A 390 -13.58 5.75 -8.07
CA THR A 390 -13.08 7.10 -8.31
C THR A 390 -13.59 7.60 -9.66
N GLY A 391 -13.75 8.90 -9.79
CA GLY A 391 -14.09 9.59 -11.01
C GLY A 391 -12.95 9.56 -12.03
N VAL A 392 -13.26 9.97 -13.25
CA VAL A 392 -12.34 9.99 -14.37
C VAL A 392 -12.28 11.40 -14.92
N THR A 393 -11.10 12.00 -14.89
CA THR A 393 -10.86 13.35 -15.43
C THR A 393 -9.89 13.30 -16.61
N SER A 394 -9.77 14.42 -17.32
CA SER A 394 -8.74 14.61 -18.33
C SER A 394 -7.40 14.82 -17.63
N SER A 395 -6.29 14.66 -18.34
CA SER A 395 -4.99 15.09 -17.84
C SER A 395 -4.85 16.61 -17.72
N GLU A 396 -5.72 17.39 -18.37
CA GLU A 396 -5.62 18.84 -18.48
C GLU A 396 -6.52 19.59 -17.48
N SER A 397 -6.43 19.29 -16.18
CA SER A 397 -7.00 20.15 -15.11
C SER A 397 -8.47 20.56 -15.24
N ASP A 398 -9.28 19.86 -16.03
CA ASP A 398 -10.69 20.17 -16.19
C ASP A 398 -11.45 19.71 -14.94
N ALA A 399 -12.28 20.60 -14.40
CA ALA A 399 -13.15 20.31 -13.26
C ALA A 399 -14.36 19.43 -13.64
N SER A 400 -14.39 18.86 -14.85
CA SER A 400 -15.47 18.00 -15.33
C SER A 400 -15.08 16.53 -15.19
N ASN A 401 -15.95 15.77 -14.54
CA ASN A 401 -15.87 14.33 -14.51
C ASN A 401 -16.42 13.77 -15.84
N PHE A 402 -15.70 12.85 -16.48
CA PHE A 402 -16.14 12.17 -17.71
C PHE A 402 -16.84 10.83 -17.44
N GLY A 403 -16.75 10.32 -16.21
CA GLY A 403 -17.30 9.02 -15.82
C GLY A 403 -16.65 8.49 -14.55
N PHE A 404 -16.98 7.26 -14.17
CA PHE A 404 -16.43 6.65 -12.96
C PHE A 404 -15.81 5.31 -13.29
N ILE A 405 -14.82 4.92 -12.51
CA ILE A 405 -14.32 3.55 -12.50
C ILE A 405 -14.59 2.90 -11.17
N PHE A 406 -14.89 1.61 -11.23
CA PHE A 406 -14.96 0.70 -10.09
C PHE A 406 -13.97 -0.43 -10.34
N CYS A 407 -13.07 -0.67 -9.39
CA CYS A 407 -12.03 -1.67 -9.48
C CYS A 407 -12.16 -2.66 -8.31
N ASN A 408 -12.48 -3.91 -8.60
CA ASN A 408 -12.64 -4.95 -7.59
C ASN A 408 -11.28 -5.33 -6.97
N GLN A 409 -11.22 -5.35 -5.64
CA GLN A 409 -9.99 -5.59 -4.89
C GLN A 409 -9.58 -7.06 -4.77
N ARG A 410 -10.43 -8.01 -5.15
CA ARG A 410 -10.10 -9.44 -5.25
C ARG A 410 -9.93 -9.87 -6.71
N THR A 411 -10.91 -9.60 -7.56
CA THR A 411 -10.98 -10.11 -8.93
C THR A 411 -10.15 -9.31 -9.93
N LYS A 412 -9.82 -8.05 -9.62
CA LYS A 412 -9.21 -7.08 -10.54
C LYS A 412 -10.13 -6.67 -11.70
N GLU A 413 -11.42 -6.98 -11.62
CA GLU A 413 -12.41 -6.48 -12.57
C GLU A 413 -12.45 -4.95 -12.51
N LEU A 414 -12.53 -4.31 -13.68
CA LEU A 414 -12.66 -2.86 -13.80
C LEU A 414 -13.85 -2.50 -14.69
N ARG A 415 -14.84 -1.86 -14.08
CA ARG A 415 -16.03 -1.32 -14.75
C ARG A 415 -15.88 0.19 -14.91
N TYR A 416 -16.21 0.72 -16.08
CA TYR A 416 -16.26 2.15 -16.38
C TYR A 416 -17.68 2.55 -16.73
N TYR A 417 -18.15 3.59 -16.05
CA TYR A 417 -19.50 4.14 -16.19
C TYR A 417 -19.41 5.53 -16.80
N LYS A 418 -20.08 5.74 -17.93
CA LYS A 418 -20.02 7.00 -18.68
C LYS A 418 -21.06 8.02 -18.18
N ASN A 419 -20.98 8.35 -16.90
CA ASN A 419 -21.83 9.35 -16.25
C ASN A 419 -20.96 10.56 -15.92
N GLY A 420 -20.94 11.54 -16.82
CA GLY A 420 -20.16 12.76 -16.63
C GLY A 420 -20.93 13.82 -15.86
N GLY A 421 -20.23 14.62 -15.05
CA GLY A 421 -20.86 15.67 -14.24
C GLY A 421 -19.87 16.36 -13.31
N ALA A 422 -20.33 16.75 -12.12
CA ALA A 422 -19.48 17.31 -11.09
C ALA A 422 -18.45 16.29 -10.58
N ILE A 423 -17.20 16.72 -10.41
CA ILE A 423 -16.19 15.95 -9.70
C ILE A 423 -16.53 15.85 -8.20
N GLU A 424 -16.02 14.82 -7.56
CA GLU A 424 -16.28 14.46 -6.16
C GLU A 424 -15.95 15.60 -5.20
N SER A 425 -14.81 16.26 -5.40
CA SER A 425 -14.42 17.41 -4.56
C SER A 425 -15.35 18.61 -4.70
N SER A 426 -15.96 18.79 -5.88
CA SER A 426 -17.00 19.82 -6.07
C SER A 426 -18.29 19.46 -5.36
N ALA A 427 -18.67 18.18 -5.37
CA ALA A 427 -19.84 17.70 -4.64
C ALA A 427 -19.65 17.83 -3.12
N GLN A 428 -18.47 17.47 -2.60
CA GLN A 428 -18.09 17.69 -1.20
C GLN A 428 -18.22 19.16 -0.82
N GLN A 429 -17.67 20.06 -1.63
CA GLN A 429 -17.78 21.49 -1.37
C GLN A 429 -19.25 21.95 -1.37
N SER A 430 -20.09 21.48 -2.29
CA SER A 430 -21.51 21.81 -2.31
C SER A 430 -22.27 21.31 -1.08
N ALA A 431 -21.94 20.11 -0.59
CA ALA A 431 -22.47 19.60 0.66
C ALA A 431 -22.01 20.45 1.87
N GLU A 432 -20.73 20.79 1.95
CA GLU A 432 -20.16 21.63 3.01
C GLU A 432 -20.73 23.05 3.00
N ASP A 433 -20.92 23.65 1.83
CA ASP A 433 -21.54 24.98 1.67
C ASP A 433 -22.99 24.98 2.19
N ALA A 434 -23.74 23.90 1.99
CA ALA A 434 -25.11 23.76 2.49
C ALA A 434 -25.18 23.71 4.03
N VAL A 435 -24.13 23.21 4.69
CA VAL A 435 -24.02 23.13 6.16
C VAL A 435 -22.93 24.03 6.74
N GLN A 436 -22.53 25.09 6.01
CA GLN A 436 -21.39 25.95 6.38
C GLN A 436 -21.48 26.54 7.79
N ASN A 437 -22.71 26.78 8.27
CA ASN A 437 -22.97 27.35 9.59
C ASN A 437 -22.52 26.43 10.74
N TYR A 438 -22.44 25.12 10.48
CA TYR A 438 -22.02 24.11 11.45
C TYR A 438 -20.51 23.82 11.39
N GLY A 439 -19.84 24.21 10.30
CA GLY A 439 -18.44 23.87 10.06
C GLY A 439 -18.19 22.37 9.86
N TYR A 440 -19.21 21.62 9.40
CA TYR A 440 -19.07 20.20 9.10
C TYR A 440 -18.32 19.98 7.79
N ARG A 441 -17.68 18.81 7.69
CA ARG A 441 -16.94 18.35 6.52
C ARG A 441 -17.62 17.13 5.91
N ALA A 442 -17.48 16.95 4.61
CA ALA A 442 -18.04 15.80 3.90
C ALA A 442 -16.96 14.73 3.65
N ILE A 443 -17.29 13.46 3.90
CA ILE A 443 -16.43 12.33 3.47
C ILE A 443 -16.39 12.22 1.95
N PHE A 444 -15.52 11.35 1.41
CA PHE A 444 -15.49 11.11 -0.03
C PHE A 444 -16.86 10.57 -0.51
N PRO A 445 -17.44 11.14 -1.58
CA PRO A 445 -18.83 10.89 -1.94
C PRO A 445 -19.03 9.56 -2.64
N ILE A 446 -20.03 8.78 -2.25
CA ILE A 446 -20.42 7.52 -2.89
C ILE A 446 -21.50 7.82 -3.93
N LEU A 447 -21.38 7.28 -5.14
CA LEU A 447 -22.39 7.47 -6.18
C LEU A 447 -23.51 6.45 -5.99
N LEU A 448 -24.75 6.95 -5.91
CA LEU A 448 -25.98 6.18 -5.81
C LEU A 448 -26.92 6.60 -6.95
N ASP A 449 -27.85 5.73 -7.31
CA ASP A 449 -29.01 6.14 -8.11
C ASP A 449 -30.08 6.66 -7.15
N ILE A 450 -30.70 7.81 -7.36
CA ILE A 450 -31.91 8.24 -6.63
C ILE A 450 -32.89 8.83 -7.64
N GLU A 451 -34.07 8.23 -7.81
CA GLU A 451 -35.06 8.63 -8.81
C GLU A 451 -34.48 8.66 -10.25
N GLU A 452 -33.73 7.62 -10.62
CA GLU A 452 -33.00 7.51 -11.89
C GLU A 452 -31.96 8.63 -12.09
N GLN A 453 -31.59 9.34 -11.02
CA GLN A 453 -30.59 10.40 -11.03
C GLN A 453 -29.31 9.95 -10.32
N PRO A 454 -28.16 9.95 -11.01
CA PRO A 454 -26.87 9.77 -10.35
C PRO A 454 -26.64 10.84 -9.29
N THR A 455 -26.44 10.39 -8.05
CA THR A 455 -26.44 11.24 -6.86
C THR A 455 -25.29 10.86 -5.94
N TYR A 456 -24.52 11.85 -5.52
CA TYR A 456 -23.47 11.68 -4.53
C TYR A 456 -24.04 11.69 -3.12
N PHE A 457 -23.86 10.59 -2.40
CA PHE A 457 -24.10 10.47 -0.97
C PHE A 457 -22.82 10.71 -0.16
N MET A 458 -22.93 11.51 0.90
CA MET A 458 -21.84 11.81 1.81
C MET A 458 -22.34 11.86 3.25
N SER A 459 -21.61 11.24 4.16
CA SER A 459 -21.71 11.56 5.58
C SER A 459 -21.01 12.89 5.88
N LEU A 460 -21.65 13.66 6.75
CA LEU A 460 -21.15 14.93 7.29
C LEU A 460 -20.59 14.67 8.68
N TYR A 461 -19.40 15.20 8.98
CA TYR A 461 -18.77 15.05 10.29
C TYR A 461 -18.27 16.39 10.85
N GLY A 462 -18.25 16.49 12.18
CA GLY A 462 -17.67 17.64 12.89
C GLY A 462 -16.20 17.43 13.26
N ASP A 463 -15.59 18.39 13.96
CA ASP A 463 -14.17 18.33 14.37
C ASP A 463 -13.79 17.11 15.22
N SER A 464 -14.76 16.46 15.85
CA SER A 464 -14.58 15.22 16.59
C SER A 464 -14.58 13.95 15.72
N TYR A 465 -14.64 14.09 14.39
CA TYR A 465 -14.74 12.98 13.42
C TYR A 465 -15.92 12.05 13.66
N THR A 466 -16.98 12.53 14.29
CA THR A 466 -18.23 11.78 14.45
C THR A 466 -19.26 12.27 13.44
N VAL A 467 -20.08 11.36 12.94
CA VAL A 467 -21.15 11.68 12.00
C VAL A 467 -22.12 12.67 12.65
N LYS A 468 -22.56 13.65 11.86
CA LYS A 468 -23.47 14.74 12.24
C LYS A 468 -24.68 14.84 11.32
N GLY A 469 -24.68 14.13 10.20
CA GLY A 469 -25.76 14.13 9.24
C GLY A 469 -25.30 13.56 7.91
N TYR A 470 -26.14 13.71 6.91
CA TYR A 470 -25.95 13.20 5.57
C TYR A 470 -26.26 14.28 4.54
N ALA A 471 -25.60 14.20 3.40
CA ALA A 471 -25.82 15.07 2.26
C ALA A 471 -25.94 14.26 0.98
N LEU A 472 -26.87 14.68 0.12
CA LEU A 472 -27.07 14.20 -1.24
C LEU A 472 -26.84 15.36 -2.20
N VAL A 473 -26.01 15.15 -3.21
CA VAL A 473 -25.70 16.16 -4.23
C VAL A 473 -25.88 15.53 -5.61
N ASN A 474 -26.68 16.17 -6.46
CA ASN A 474 -26.89 15.67 -7.82
C ASN A 474 -25.58 15.76 -8.62
N LEU A 475 -25.30 14.71 -9.41
CA LEU A 475 -24.09 14.65 -10.24
C LEU A 475 -24.08 15.75 -11.31
N ASP A 476 -25.21 16.02 -11.97
CA ASP A 476 -25.30 16.94 -13.11
C ASP A 476 -25.44 18.40 -12.67
N ASP A 477 -26.29 18.67 -11.67
CA ASP A 477 -26.47 20.00 -11.06
C ASP A 477 -26.09 19.98 -9.57
N LYS A 478 -24.82 20.25 -9.28
CA LYS A 478 -24.29 20.34 -7.90
C LYS A 478 -24.96 21.41 -7.02
N THR A 479 -25.81 22.28 -7.58
CA THR A 479 -26.60 23.22 -6.78
C THR A 479 -27.85 22.57 -6.17
N VAL A 480 -28.19 21.35 -6.60
CA VAL A 480 -29.23 20.52 -6.01
C VAL A 480 -28.61 19.70 -4.88
N VAL A 481 -28.91 20.13 -3.66
CA VAL A 481 -28.38 19.53 -2.43
C VAL A 481 -29.54 19.25 -1.49
N GLY A 482 -29.59 18.03 -0.94
CA GLY A 482 -30.44 17.66 0.18
C GLY A 482 -29.57 17.32 1.38
N THR A 483 -29.95 17.79 2.58
CA THR A 483 -29.20 17.53 3.80
C THR A 483 -30.15 17.11 4.91
N GLY A 484 -29.69 16.22 5.79
CA GLY A 484 -30.40 15.88 7.02
C GLY A 484 -29.41 15.75 8.18
N LEU A 485 -29.74 16.35 9.32
CA LEU A 485 -28.82 16.52 10.43
C LEU A 485 -29.27 15.75 11.66
N LEU A 486 -28.35 15.04 12.30
CA LEU A 486 -28.59 14.28 13.52
C LEU A 486 -29.07 15.16 14.68
N ASP A 487 -28.62 16.41 14.76
CA ASP A 487 -29.06 17.32 15.80
C ASP A 487 -30.53 17.77 15.62
N VAL A 488 -31.10 17.63 14.42
CA VAL A 488 -32.52 17.94 14.18
C VAL A 488 -33.36 16.68 14.35
N GLU A 489 -32.98 15.61 13.65
CA GLU A 489 -33.81 14.39 13.52
C GLU A 489 -33.64 13.41 14.68
N LYS A 490 -32.61 13.60 15.52
CA LYS A 490 -32.32 12.82 16.74
C LYS A 490 -32.13 11.31 16.53
N SER A 491 -32.01 10.85 15.30
CA SER A 491 -31.70 9.46 14.93
C SER A 491 -31.00 9.42 13.57
N ASP A 492 -30.18 8.39 13.32
CA ASP A 492 -29.50 8.17 12.05
C ASP A 492 -30.48 7.96 10.89
N ALA A 493 -31.48 7.08 11.08
CA ALA A 493 -32.52 6.85 10.08
C ALA A 493 -33.31 8.14 9.77
N GLY A 494 -33.67 8.91 10.79
CA GLY A 494 -34.35 10.20 10.59
C GLY A 494 -33.50 11.20 9.81
N ALA A 495 -32.21 11.34 10.15
CA ALA A 495 -31.31 12.22 9.42
C ALA A 495 -31.11 11.80 7.96
N LEU A 496 -31.06 10.49 7.69
CA LEU A 496 -30.96 9.96 6.34
C LEU A 496 -32.25 10.21 5.55
N ASN A 497 -33.40 9.89 6.12
CA ASN A 497 -34.71 10.13 5.52
C ASN A 497 -34.92 11.62 5.21
N ALA A 498 -34.55 12.52 6.13
CA ALA A 498 -34.61 13.95 5.91
C ALA A 498 -33.68 14.43 4.78
N ALA A 499 -32.49 13.84 4.64
CA ALA A 499 -31.58 14.16 3.54
C ALA A 499 -32.21 13.79 2.18
N VAL A 500 -32.81 12.60 2.08
CA VAL A 500 -33.52 12.13 0.87
C VAL A 500 -34.73 13.01 0.57
N GLU A 501 -35.60 13.28 1.56
CA GLU A 501 -36.78 14.13 1.37
C GLU A 501 -36.40 15.53 0.87
N ASN A 502 -35.40 16.16 1.49
CA ASN A 502 -34.91 17.47 1.09
C ASN A 502 -34.28 17.45 -0.31
N TYR A 503 -33.61 16.35 -0.66
CA TYR A 503 -33.01 16.16 -1.98
C TYR A 503 -34.07 16.05 -3.08
N ILE A 504 -35.06 15.18 -2.90
CA ILE A 504 -36.16 14.99 -3.86
C ILE A 504 -36.99 16.28 -4.00
N ALA A 505 -37.22 17.01 -2.90
CA ALA A 505 -37.86 18.33 -2.97
C ALA A 505 -37.05 19.32 -3.83
N ALA A 506 -35.72 19.31 -3.72
CA ALA A 506 -34.85 20.16 -4.53
C ALA A 506 -34.86 19.75 -6.02
N LEU A 507 -34.86 18.45 -6.33
CA LEU A 507 -35.01 17.94 -7.70
C LEU A 507 -36.34 18.39 -8.33
N LYS A 508 -37.45 18.28 -7.60
CA LYS A 508 -38.78 18.76 -8.04
C LYS A 508 -38.79 20.26 -8.29
N ALA A 509 -38.19 21.06 -7.40
CA ALA A 509 -38.13 22.51 -7.54
C ALA A 509 -37.37 22.95 -8.81
N LYS A 510 -36.42 22.14 -9.28
CA LYS A 510 -35.67 22.35 -10.53
C LYS A 510 -36.33 21.71 -11.76
N ASN A 511 -37.44 20.98 -11.60
CA ASN A 511 -38.10 20.16 -12.63
C ASN A 511 -37.16 19.10 -13.24
N ILE A 512 -36.31 18.49 -12.42
CA ILE A 512 -35.44 17.37 -12.85
C ILE A 512 -36.23 16.05 -12.80
N VAL A 513 -37.08 15.88 -11.77
CA VAL A 513 -37.97 14.71 -11.61
C VAL A 513 -39.44 15.14 -11.61
N ASP A 514 -40.36 14.17 -11.79
CA ASP A 514 -41.81 14.43 -11.76
C ASP A 514 -42.24 14.92 -10.36
N ALA A 515 -43.30 15.74 -10.32
CA ALA A 515 -43.93 16.15 -9.07
C ALA A 515 -44.42 14.95 -8.24
N SER A 516 -44.72 13.81 -8.89
CA SER A 516 -45.13 12.56 -8.26
C SER A 516 -44.00 11.73 -7.66
N ALA A 517 -42.72 12.05 -7.91
CA ALA A 517 -41.57 11.33 -7.35
C ALA A 517 -41.70 11.20 -5.82
N ASP A 518 -41.62 10.01 -5.26
CA ASP A 518 -41.85 9.81 -3.83
C ASP A 518 -40.53 9.54 -3.11
N ALA A 519 -40.34 10.20 -1.96
CA ALA A 519 -39.18 9.93 -1.12
C ALA A 519 -39.34 8.62 -0.34
N ASP A 520 -40.56 8.12 -0.20
CA ASP A 520 -40.87 6.93 0.60
C ASP A 520 -40.16 5.66 0.07
N ASP A 521 -39.86 5.59 -1.23
CA ASP A 521 -39.13 4.45 -1.83
C ASP A 521 -37.65 4.36 -1.40
N TYR A 522 -37.12 5.43 -0.80
CA TYR A 522 -35.72 5.59 -0.41
C TYR A 522 -35.53 5.73 1.11
N LYS A 523 -36.62 5.61 1.87
CA LYS A 523 -36.58 5.75 3.33
C LYS A 523 -36.13 4.47 3.99
N VAL A 524 -35.39 4.65 5.08
CA VAL A 524 -34.96 3.57 5.96
C VAL A 524 -35.89 3.50 7.16
N ASP A 525 -36.31 2.29 7.54
CA ASP A 525 -37.14 2.08 8.72
C ASP A 525 -36.37 2.43 9.99
N SER A 526 -37.04 3.11 10.94
CA SER A 526 -36.42 3.56 12.19
C SER A 526 -36.16 2.43 13.19
N ASP A 527 -36.70 1.23 12.95
CA ASP A 527 -36.69 0.09 13.87
C ASP A 527 -35.69 -1.00 13.47
N GLU A 528 -35.05 -0.90 12.30
CA GLU A 528 -34.03 -1.85 11.81
C GLU A 528 -32.60 -1.32 12.05
N ASP A 529 -32.23 -1.12 13.31
CA ASP A 529 -30.82 -1.30 13.68
C ASP A 529 -30.58 -2.82 13.61
N THR A 530 -30.15 -3.34 12.46
CA THR A 530 -29.64 -4.72 12.37
C THR A 530 -28.37 -4.81 13.22
N ILE A 531 -28.56 -5.19 14.48
CA ILE A 531 -27.48 -5.36 15.44
C ILE A 531 -26.78 -6.68 15.12
N ILE A 532 -25.56 -6.58 14.58
CA ILE A 532 -24.60 -7.69 14.61
C ILE A 532 -24.12 -7.84 16.05
N ASP A 533 -24.42 -8.97 16.69
CA ASP A 533 -23.95 -9.30 18.04
C ASP A 533 -22.50 -9.83 18.04
N GLU A 534 -21.97 -10.15 19.22
CA GLU A 534 -20.60 -10.64 19.41
C GLU A 534 -20.33 -12.00 18.69
N ASN A 535 -21.37 -12.65 18.19
CA ASN A 535 -21.34 -13.94 17.50
C ASN A 535 -21.73 -13.85 16.02
N GLY A 536 -22.06 -12.66 15.49
CA GLY A 536 -22.49 -12.50 14.10
C GLY A 536 -23.90 -13.01 13.83
N GLU A 537 -24.76 -13.15 14.85
CA GLU A 537 -26.18 -13.41 14.64
C GLU A 537 -26.98 -12.11 14.63
N ASP A 538 -27.91 -12.04 13.69
CA ASP A 538 -28.96 -11.04 13.60
C ASP A 538 -29.78 -11.06 14.89
N ALA A 539 -29.60 -10.05 15.76
CA ALA A 539 -30.25 -10.00 17.07
C ALA A 539 -31.79 -10.04 16.98
N ALA A 540 -32.36 -9.76 15.80
CA ALA A 540 -33.79 -9.88 15.52
C ALA A 540 -34.32 -11.33 15.49
N LYS A 541 -33.47 -12.36 15.38
CA LYS A 541 -33.90 -13.77 15.30
C LYS A 541 -34.00 -14.51 16.64
N LEU A 542 -33.63 -13.90 17.75
CA LEU A 542 -33.66 -14.57 19.07
C LEU A 542 -34.96 -14.38 19.89
N ASN A 543 -36.01 -13.76 19.32
CA ASN A 543 -37.30 -13.58 19.99
C ASN A 543 -38.49 -14.32 19.36
N THR A 544 -38.25 -15.42 18.65
CA THR A 544 -39.30 -16.42 18.36
C THR A 544 -38.74 -17.84 18.33
N VAL A 545 -38.70 -18.48 19.52
CA VAL A 545 -39.24 -19.83 19.87
C VAL A 545 -38.77 -20.21 21.28
#